data_AF-A0A7K4AU84-F1
#
_entry.id   AF-A0A7K4AU84-F1
#
_cell.length_a   1.000
_cell.length_b   1.000
_cell.length_c   1.000
_cell.angle_alpha   90.00
_cell.angle_beta   90.00
_cell.angle_gamma   90.00
#
_symmetry.space_group_name_H-M   'P 1'
#
loop_
_entity.id
_entity.type
_entity.pdbx_description
1 polymer ?
#
loop_
_entity_poly.entity_id
_entity_poly.type
_entity_poly.pdbx_seq_one_letter_code
_entity_poly.pdbx_strand_id
1 'polypeptide(L)'
;MGSVEKGETLKALVIIDMTNDFVYDTYDYEGTLYEGKLVAPMGKAIVDNIAKLVIKVVKGGTVSVFRLPKDHASAFMNPELELKIAELGINEVFITGLVEEVCIYINSMGFLERGFKTNIVKGCTAPFNKEKGREAFRELTECGAKMIDDIPDDIKVILLLEDEHDENSEEIKSGAWPPHNMKGTPGALTVKTIRDALEERI
;
A
#
# COMPACT_ATOMS: atom_id res chain seq x y z
N MET A 1 -21.07 -29.46 23.03
CA MET A 1 -20.26 -28.74 22.04
C MET A 1 -20.09 -27.33 22.54
N GLY A 2 -18.87 -26.97 22.95
CA GLY A 2 -18.53 -25.58 23.24
C GLY A 2 -18.57 -24.78 21.94
N SER A 3 -19.28 -23.66 21.96
CA SER A 3 -19.19 -22.64 20.92
C SER A 3 -17.73 -22.22 20.81
N VAL A 4 -17.14 -22.42 19.64
CA VAL A 4 -15.87 -21.79 19.28
C VAL A 4 -16.14 -20.28 19.33
N GLU A 5 -15.59 -19.60 20.33
CA GLU A 5 -15.53 -18.13 20.29
C GLU A 5 -14.85 -17.76 18.97
N LYS A 6 -15.55 -17.01 18.11
CA LYS A 6 -14.93 -16.41 16.93
C LYS A 6 -13.75 -15.60 17.43
N GLY A 7 -12.53 -16.08 17.18
CA GLY A 7 -11.32 -15.32 17.47
C GLY A 7 -11.48 -13.92 16.90
N GLU A 8 -11.06 -12.91 17.67
CA GLU A 8 -11.05 -11.53 17.19
C GLU A 8 -10.28 -11.47 15.87
N THR A 9 -10.95 -11.04 14.81
CA THR A 9 -10.34 -10.87 13.51
C THR A 9 -9.58 -9.55 13.49
N LEU A 10 -8.35 -9.57 12.99
CA LEU A 10 -7.51 -8.38 12.95
C LEU A 10 -7.85 -7.47 11.77
N LYS A 11 -7.55 -6.19 11.94
CA LYS A 11 -7.64 -5.15 10.90
C LYS A 11 -6.25 -4.73 10.47
N ALA A 12 -6.09 -4.48 9.17
CA ALA A 12 -4.81 -4.05 8.61
C ALA A 12 -4.91 -2.71 7.88
N LEU A 13 -3.95 -1.82 8.16
CA LEU A 13 -3.64 -0.69 7.29
C LEU A 13 -2.73 -1.20 6.17
N VAL A 14 -3.15 -1.01 4.92
CA VAL A 14 -2.41 -1.42 3.72
C VAL A 14 -1.87 -0.18 3.04
N ILE A 15 -0.56 -0.13 2.82
CA ILE A 15 0.14 0.97 2.18
C ILE A 15 0.77 0.41 0.91
N ILE A 16 0.30 0.89 -0.25
CA ILE A 16 0.70 0.38 -1.55
C ILE A 16 1.63 1.37 -2.23
N ASP A 17 2.82 0.91 -2.66
CA ASP A 17 3.71 1.65 -3.57
C ASP A 17 4.08 3.08 -3.14
N MET A 18 4.16 3.34 -1.83
CA MET A 18 4.63 4.62 -1.29
C MET A 18 6.15 4.70 -1.24
N THR A 19 6.80 4.39 -2.36
CA THR A 19 8.26 4.36 -2.54
C THR A 19 8.80 5.66 -3.14
N ASN A 20 10.11 5.88 -3.05
CA ASN A 20 10.72 7.10 -3.56
C ASN A 20 10.51 7.29 -5.07
N ASP A 21 10.64 6.23 -5.87
CA ASP A 21 10.51 6.30 -7.34
C ASP A 21 9.10 6.69 -7.80
N PHE A 22 8.09 6.42 -6.99
CA PHE A 22 6.70 6.79 -7.25
C PHE A 22 6.32 8.15 -6.69
N VAL A 23 6.99 8.64 -5.65
CA VAL A 23 6.50 9.80 -4.89
C VAL A 23 7.23 11.10 -5.25
N TYR A 24 8.52 11.04 -5.55
CA TYR A 24 9.34 12.24 -5.66
C TYR A 24 10.08 12.34 -6.99
N ASP A 25 9.95 13.48 -7.67
CA ASP A 25 10.78 13.82 -8.83
C ASP A 25 12.28 13.72 -8.50
N THR A 26 12.65 14.20 -7.31
CA THR A 26 14.00 14.04 -6.75
C THR A 26 13.94 13.81 -5.25
N TYR A 27 14.86 13.01 -4.73
CA TYR A 27 14.95 12.69 -3.30
C TYR A 27 16.39 12.48 -2.86
N ASP A 28 16.69 12.85 -1.61
CA ASP A 28 18.00 12.62 -0.99
C ASP A 28 18.03 11.24 -0.33
N TYR A 29 19.13 10.52 -0.52
CA TYR A 29 19.46 9.34 0.23
C TYR A 29 20.97 9.35 0.56
N GLU A 30 21.29 9.38 1.85
CA GLU A 30 22.66 9.40 2.37
C GLU A 30 23.53 10.53 1.76
N GLY A 31 22.93 11.71 1.55
CA GLY A 31 23.63 12.88 1.00
C GLY A 31 23.83 12.84 -0.52
N THR A 32 23.25 11.85 -1.20
CA THR A 32 23.21 11.76 -2.66
C THR A 32 21.80 12.05 -3.15
N LEU A 33 21.69 12.93 -4.16
CA LEU A 33 20.42 13.25 -4.80
C LEU A 33 20.12 12.24 -5.92
N TYR A 34 18.93 11.66 -5.88
CA TYR A 34 18.41 10.73 -6.88
C TYR A 34 17.19 11.32 -7.60
N GLU A 35 16.89 10.80 -8.77
CA GLU A 35 15.68 11.11 -9.56
C GLU A 35 14.71 9.95 -9.47
N GLY A 36 13.43 10.24 -9.19
CA GLY A 36 12.37 9.24 -9.24
C GLY A 36 12.11 8.76 -10.67
N LYS A 37 11.68 7.50 -10.80
CA LYS A 37 11.57 6.83 -12.11
C LYS A 37 10.16 6.78 -12.70
N LEU A 38 9.14 6.78 -11.86
CA LEU A 38 7.75 6.64 -12.31
C LEU A 38 6.80 7.49 -11.45
N VAL A 39 7.14 8.76 -11.28
CA VAL A 39 6.52 9.62 -10.27
C VAL A 39 5.04 9.89 -10.55
N ALA A 40 4.19 9.54 -9.59
CA ALA A 40 2.77 9.90 -9.58
C ALA A 40 2.62 11.40 -9.27
N PRO A 41 1.99 12.20 -10.15
CA PRO A 41 1.95 13.66 -10.00
C PRO A 41 1.40 14.16 -8.67
N MET A 42 0.50 13.40 -8.04
CA MET A 42 -0.11 13.72 -6.76
C MET A 42 0.41 12.87 -5.59
N GLY A 43 1.41 12.01 -5.82
CA GLY A 43 1.94 11.10 -4.80
C GLY A 43 2.52 11.81 -3.59
N LYS A 44 3.27 12.90 -3.79
CA LYS A 44 3.79 13.72 -2.69
C LYS A 44 2.69 14.32 -1.80
N ALA A 45 1.52 14.63 -2.36
CA ALA A 45 0.44 15.30 -1.63
C ALA A 45 -0.25 14.40 -0.60
N ILE A 46 -0.10 13.08 -0.70
CA ILE A 46 -0.75 12.11 0.20
C ILE A 46 0.18 11.55 1.28
N VAL A 47 1.50 11.83 1.19
CA VAL A 47 2.52 11.30 2.12
C VAL A 47 2.20 11.63 3.57
N ASP A 48 1.94 12.91 3.87
CA ASP A 48 1.70 13.36 5.24
C ASP A 48 0.36 12.83 5.80
N ASN A 49 -0.62 12.57 4.93
CA ASN A 49 -1.88 11.98 5.34
C ASN A 49 -1.67 10.51 5.75
N ILE A 50 -0.94 9.75 4.94
CA ILE A 50 -0.60 8.35 5.26
C ILE A 50 0.29 8.29 6.51
N ALA A 51 1.27 9.17 6.65
CA ALA A 51 2.13 9.22 7.83
C ALA A 51 1.32 9.48 9.11
N LYS A 52 0.30 10.35 9.09
CA LYS A 52 -0.60 10.57 10.23
C LYS A 52 -1.38 9.30 10.59
N LEU A 53 -1.84 8.53 9.61
CA LEU A 53 -2.50 7.24 9.85
C LEU A 53 -1.54 6.24 10.47
N VAL A 54 -0.30 6.15 9.98
CA VAL A 54 0.73 5.29 10.57
C VAL A 54 1.00 5.68 12.03
N ILE A 55 1.20 6.96 12.31
CA ILE A 55 1.40 7.46 13.69
C ILE A 55 0.20 7.11 14.58
N LYS A 56 -1.03 7.25 14.07
CA LYS A 56 -2.26 6.87 14.78
C LYS A 56 -2.23 5.39 15.16
N VAL A 57 -1.89 4.52 14.22
CA VAL A 57 -1.83 3.06 14.41
C VAL A 57 -0.74 2.69 15.42
N VAL A 58 0.49 3.19 15.25
CA VAL A 58 1.63 2.87 16.12
C VAL A 58 1.42 3.37 17.55
N LYS A 59 0.85 4.58 17.74
CA LYS A 59 0.50 5.09 19.08
C LYS A 59 -0.66 4.33 19.74
N GLY A 60 -1.44 3.57 18.98
CA GLY A 60 -2.53 2.73 19.46
C GLY A 60 -2.08 1.44 20.15
N GLY A 61 -0.78 1.18 20.23
CA GLY A 61 -0.17 0.06 20.96
C GLY A 61 0.67 -0.84 20.07
N THR A 62 0.86 -2.10 20.47
CA THR A 62 1.67 -3.05 19.70
C THR A 62 1.05 -3.31 18.32
N VAL A 63 1.86 -3.13 17.27
CA VAL A 63 1.48 -3.29 15.87
C VAL A 63 2.52 -4.18 15.18
N SER A 64 2.05 -5.13 14.38
CA SER A 64 2.91 -5.92 13.50
C SER A 64 3.05 -5.23 12.15
N VAL A 65 4.28 -5.06 11.66
CA VAL A 65 4.56 -4.43 10.37
C VAL A 65 5.19 -5.47 9.44
N PHE A 66 4.63 -5.65 8.26
CA PHE A 66 5.14 -6.57 7.23
C PHE A 66 5.42 -5.81 5.95
N ARG A 67 6.61 -6.01 5.38
CA ARG A 67 6.93 -5.55 4.03
C ARG A 67 6.88 -6.75 3.11
N LEU A 68 6.00 -6.71 2.13
CA LEU A 68 5.74 -7.78 1.18
C LEU A 68 5.99 -7.22 -0.22
N PRO A 69 7.19 -7.43 -0.78
CA PRO A 69 7.52 -6.92 -2.10
C PRO A 69 6.65 -7.60 -3.16
N LYS A 70 6.36 -6.86 -4.22
CA LYS A 70 5.69 -7.36 -5.42
C LYS A 70 6.46 -6.91 -6.66
N ASP A 71 6.53 -7.77 -7.67
CA ASP A 71 7.08 -7.47 -9.00
C ASP A 71 5.98 -7.47 -10.08
N HIS A 72 4.73 -7.49 -9.61
CA HIS A 72 3.51 -7.41 -10.40
C HIS A 72 2.56 -6.43 -9.70
N ALA A 73 1.68 -5.79 -10.46
CA ALA A 73 0.65 -4.92 -9.90
C ALA A 73 -0.21 -5.59 -8.79
N SER A 74 -0.46 -6.90 -8.88
CA SER A 74 -1.16 -7.66 -7.83
C SER A 74 -0.18 -8.18 -6.78
N ALA A 75 -0.31 -7.69 -5.54
CA ALA A 75 0.47 -8.17 -4.40
C ALA A 75 0.19 -9.63 -4.03
N PHE A 76 -0.96 -10.17 -4.47
CA PHE A 76 -1.30 -11.59 -4.27
C PHE A 76 -0.46 -12.54 -5.14
N MET A 77 0.37 -12.02 -6.05
CA MET A 77 1.41 -12.82 -6.72
C MET A 77 2.53 -13.23 -5.76
N ASN A 78 2.69 -12.51 -4.65
CA ASN A 78 3.53 -12.93 -3.54
C ASN A 78 2.71 -13.85 -2.60
N PRO A 79 3.00 -15.16 -2.54
CA PRO A 79 2.23 -16.10 -1.72
C PRO A 79 2.32 -15.80 -0.21
N GLU A 80 3.33 -15.05 0.22
CA GLU A 80 3.51 -14.67 1.62
C GLU A 80 2.38 -13.73 2.10
N LEU A 81 1.75 -12.96 1.19
CA LEU A 81 0.60 -12.13 1.52
C LEU A 81 -0.58 -12.96 2.02
N GLU A 82 -0.97 -14.00 1.27
CA GLU A 82 -2.07 -14.88 1.67
C GLU A 82 -1.77 -15.62 2.97
N LEU A 83 -0.53 -16.10 3.13
CA LEU A 83 -0.09 -16.76 4.35
C LEU A 83 -0.21 -15.83 5.57
N LYS A 84 0.32 -14.61 5.49
CA LYS A 84 0.29 -13.65 6.60
C LYS A 84 -1.12 -13.23 6.96
N ILE A 85 -1.95 -12.98 5.96
CA ILE A 85 -3.36 -12.64 6.15
C ILE A 85 -4.10 -13.76 6.89
N ALA A 86 -3.91 -15.01 6.48
CA ALA A 86 -4.53 -16.17 7.11
C ALA A 86 -4.00 -16.42 8.54
N GLU A 87 -2.68 -16.37 8.73
CA GLU A 87 -2.02 -16.55 10.03
C GLU A 87 -2.50 -15.55 11.08
N LEU A 88 -2.71 -14.30 10.67
CA LEU A 88 -3.12 -13.20 11.55
C LEU A 88 -4.64 -13.06 11.69
N GLY A 89 -5.41 -13.87 10.95
CA GLY A 89 -6.88 -13.78 10.95
C GLY A 89 -7.39 -12.41 10.50
N ILE A 90 -6.70 -11.77 9.54
CA ILE A 90 -7.12 -10.48 9.00
C ILE A 90 -8.39 -10.70 8.17
N ASN A 91 -9.39 -9.81 8.31
CA ASN A 91 -10.61 -9.86 7.48
C ASN A 91 -11.08 -8.49 6.97
N GLU A 92 -10.41 -7.42 7.40
CA GLU A 92 -10.78 -6.05 7.07
C GLU A 92 -9.51 -5.22 6.85
N VAL A 93 -9.48 -4.52 5.72
CA VAL A 93 -8.33 -3.78 5.23
C VAL A 93 -8.68 -2.33 4.96
N PHE A 94 -7.71 -1.46 5.19
CA PHE A 94 -7.77 -0.02 5.00
C PHE A 94 -6.67 0.37 4.03
N ILE A 95 -7.04 0.62 2.77
CA ILE A 95 -6.11 0.76 1.64
C ILE A 95 -5.75 2.24 1.45
N THR A 96 -4.45 2.45 1.28
CA THR A 96 -3.80 3.72 0.99
C THR A 96 -2.67 3.51 -0.01
N GLY A 97 -2.20 4.58 -0.64
CA GLY A 97 -1.01 4.57 -1.47
C GLY A 97 -1.26 4.88 -2.94
N LEU A 98 -0.44 4.30 -3.82
CA LEU A 98 -0.39 4.60 -5.23
C LEU A 98 -0.59 3.34 -6.09
N VAL A 99 -1.05 3.45 -7.33
CA VAL A 99 -1.89 4.52 -7.90
C VAL A 99 -3.33 4.04 -8.04
N GLU A 100 -4.28 4.96 -8.02
CA GLU A 100 -5.73 4.68 -7.98
C GLU A 100 -6.20 3.69 -9.05
N GLU A 101 -5.79 3.89 -10.30
CA GLU A 101 -6.26 3.13 -11.46
C GLU A 101 -5.44 1.87 -11.79
N VAL A 102 -4.40 1.57 -11.02
CA VAL A 102 -3.55 0.38 -11.23
C VAL A 102 -3.43 -0.43 -9.94
N CYS A 103 -2.42 -0.16 -9.10
CA CYS A 103 -2.12 -0.99 -7.95
C CYS A 103 -3.19 -0.88 -6.85
N ILE A 104 -3.78 0.30 -6.62
CA ILE A 104 -4.90 0.44 -5.68
C ILE A 104 -6.09 -0.35 -6.21
N TYR A 105 -6.44 -0.21 -7.49
CA TYR A 105 -7.54 -0.95 -8.11
C TYR A 105 -7.36 -2.47 -8.03
N ILE A 106 -6.23 -2.98 -8.54
CA ILE A 106 -5.95 -4.42 -8.64
C ILE A 106 -5.92 -5.06 -7.26
N ASN A 107 -5.24 -4.44 -6.29
CA ASN A 107 -5.16 -5.01 -4.94
C ASN A 107 -6.48 -4.90 -4.19
N SER A 108 -7.21 -3.78 -4.31
CA SER A 108 -8.54 -3.64 -3.71
C SER A 108 -9.51 -4.70 -4.23
N MET A 109 -9.50 -4.95 -5.53
CA MET A 109 -10.29 -6.02 -6.14
C MET A 109 -9.84 -7.40 -5.62
N GLY A 110 -8.53 -7.66 -5.57
CA GLY A 110 -7.99 -8.92 -5.05
C GLY A 110 -8.39 -9.20 -3.60
N PHE A 111 -8.49 -8.17 -2.76
CA PHE A 111 -9.05 -8.28 -1.40
C PHE A 111 -10.56 -8.54 -1.42
N LEU A 112 -11.33 -7.81 -2.24
CA LEU A 112 -12.79 -8.01 -2.35
C LEU A 112 -13.15 -9.44 -2.81
N GLU A 113 -12.45 -9.95 -3.84
CA GLU A 113 -12.64 -11.30 -4.38
C GLU A 113 -12.37 -12.40 -3.35
N ARG A 114 -11.49 -12.12 -2.38
CA ARG A 114 -11.17 -13.02 -1.26
C ARG A 114 -12.08 -12.81 -0.04
N GLY A 115 -13.10 -11.95 -0.16
CA GLY A 115 -14.12 -11.74 0.87
C GLY A 115 -13.74 -10.78 1.99
N PHE A 116 -12.70 -9.97 1.81
CA PHE A 116 -12.29 -8.97 2.80
C PHE A 116 -13.25 -7.78 2.81
N LYS A 117 -13.47 -7.20 3.98
CA LYS A 117 -14.03 -5.86 4.07
C LYS A 117 -12.96 -4.87 3.60
N THR A 118 -13.15 -4.33 2.41
CA THR A 118 -12.18 -3.44 1.79
C THR A 118 -12.62 -1.99 1.92
N ASN A 119 -11.82 -1.18 2.61
CA ASN A 119 -12.07 0.24 2.78
C ASN A 119 -10.93 1.04 2.15
N ILE A 120 -11.24 2.06 1.35
CA ILE A 120 -10.27 2.96 0.72
C ILE A 120 -10.31 4.28 1.46
N VAL A 121 -9.17 4.71 1.99
CA VAL A 121 -9.09 5.92 2.82
C VAL A 121 -8.93 7.15 1.94
N LYS A 122 -9.94 8.03 1.98
CA LYS A 122 -9.95 9.25 1.16
C LYS A 122 -8.77 10.16 1.52
N GLY A 123 -8.22 10.81 0.50
CA GLY A 123 -7.06 11.70 0.66
C GLY A 123 -5.74 10.97 0.94
N CYS A 124 -5.76 9.63 0.94
CA CYS A 124 -4.58 8.77 1.09
C CYS A 124 -4.33 7.91 -0.15
N THR A 125 -4.91 8.30 -1.29
CA THR A 125 -4.67 7.72 -2.63
C THR A 125 -4.48 8.83 -3.65
N ALA A 126 -3.79 8.52 -4.75
CA ALA A 126 -3.62 9.46 -5.86
C ALA A 126 -3.53 8.74 -7.22
N PRO A 127 -4.09 9.33 -8.29
CA PRO A 127 -4.05 8.76 -9.63
C PRO A 127 -2.84 9.28 -10.43
N PHE A 128 -2.45 8.54 -11.49
CA PHE A 128 -1.71 9.16 -12.59
C PHE A 128 -2.67 10.00 -13.45
N ASN A 129 -3.81 9.42 -13.78
CA ASN A 129 -4.87 10.01 -14.58
C ASN A 129 -6.17 10.10 -13.75
N LYS A 130 -6.61 11.33 -13.48
CA LYS A 130 -7.80 11.61 -12.66
C LYS A 130 -9.10 11.00 -13.20
N GLU A 131 -9.22 10.83 -14.51
CA GLU A 131 -10.42 10.21 -15.09
C GLU A 131 -10.43 8.70 -14.83
N LYS A 132 -9.31 8.02 -15.12
CA LYS A 132 -9.16 6.59 -14.85
C LYS A 132 -9.27 6.27 -13.36
N GLY A 133 -8.70 7.12 -12.48
CA GLY A 133 -8.83 6.95 -11.03
C GLY A 133 -10.29 7.02 -10.57
N ARG A 134 -11.09 7.95 -11.13
CA ARG A 134 -12.54 8.03 -10.84
C ARG A 134 -13.30 6.81 -11.34
N GLU A 135 -12.96 6.30 -12.53
CA GLU A 135 -13.57 5.08 -13.07
C GLU A 135 -13.26 3.87 -12.20
N ALA A 136 -12.00 3.69 -11.80
CA ALA A 136 -11.55 2.64 -10.90
C ALA A 136 -12.32 2.67 -9.57
N PHE A 137 -12.47 3.85 -8.95
CA PHE A 137 -13.21 3.96 -7.68
C PHE A 137 -14.71 3.73 -7.83
N ARG A 138 -15.30 4.09 -8.97
CA ARG A 138 -16.70 3.75 -9.27
C ARG A 138 -16.87 2.23 -9.29
N GLU A 139 -16.01 1.52 -10.03
CA GLU A 139 -16.06 0.06 -10.13
C GLU A 139 -15.79 -0.62 -8.78
N LEU A 140 -14.76 -0.20 -8.04
CA LEU A 140 -14.49 -0.73 -6.70
C LEU A 140 -15.68 -0.56 -5.75
N THR A 141 -16.36 0.59 -5.81
CA THR A 141 -17.56 0.84 -5.00
C THR A 141 -18.73 -0.06 -5.42
N GLU A 142 -18.95 -0.25 -6.73
CA GLU A 142 -19.94 -1.18 -7.27
C GLU A 142 -19.65 -2.63 -6.83
N CYS A 143 -18.37 -3.00 -6.68
CA CYS A 143 -17.92 -4.29 -6.17
C CYS A 143 -17.89 -4.40 -4.63
N GLY A 144 -18.24 -3.34 -3.90
CA GLY A 144 -18.41 -3.37 -2.44
C GLY A 144 -17.31 -2.74 -1.62
N ALA A 145 -16.29 -2.11 -2.23
CA ALA A 145 -15.35 -1.27 -1.49
C ALA A 145 -16.07 -0.06 -0.87
N LYS A 146 -15.59 0.39 0.29
CA LYS A 146 -16.12 1.58 0.97
C LYS A 146 -15.11 2.72 0.96
N MET A 147 -15.55 3.90 0.53
CA MET A 147 -14.75 5.12 0.67
C MET A 147 -14.95 5.70 2.08
N ILE A 148 -13.90 5.73 2.89
CA ILE A 148 -13.97 6.19 4.29
C ILE A 148 -13.10 7.43 4.52
N ASP A 149 -13.45 8.22 5.54
CA ASP A 149 -12.73 9.44 5.89
C ASP A 149 -11.60 9.22 6.91
N ASP A 150 -11.66 8.14 7.71
CA ASP A 150 -10.64 7.80 8.72
C ASP A 150 -10.66 6.29 9.01
N ILE A 151 -9.57 5.77 9.58
CA ILE A 151 -9.38 4.38 10.00
C ILE A 151 -9.79 4.18 11.48
N PRO A 152 -10.17 2.96 11.90
CA PRO A 152 -10.47 2.69 13.30
C PRO A 152 -9.21 2.60 14.16
N ASP A 153 -9.36 2.79 15.47
CA ASP A 153 -8.25 2.82 16.44
C ASP A 153 -7.68 1.41 16.77
N ASP A 154 -8.38 0.35 16.37
CA ASP A 154 -8.05 -1.05 16.67
C ASP A 154 -7.29 -1.76 15.54
N ILE A 155 -6.64 -1.02 14.64
CA ILE A 155 -5.71 -1.61 13.66
C ILE A 155 -4.48 -2.16 14.40
N LYS A 156 -4.13 -3.41 14.10
CA LYS A 156 -2.99 -4.12 14.72
C LYS A 156 -1.94 -4.59 13.73
N VAL A 157 -2.18 -4.39 12.44
CA VAL A 157 -1.28 -4.81 11.37
C VAL A 157 -1.08 -3.67 10.37
N ILE A 158 0.16 -3.47 9.93
CA ILE A 158 0.49 -2.64 8.77
C ILE A 158 1.12 -3.56 7.72
N LEU A 159 0.56 -3.52 6.50
CA LEU A 159 1.10 -4.21 5.34
C LEU A 159 1.65 -3.17 4.36
N LEU A 160 2.96 -3.20 4.11
CA LEU A 160 3.61 -2.46 3.03
C LEU A 160 3.65 -3.38 1.81
N LEU A 161 2.82 -3.09 0.80
CA LEU A 161 2.77 -3.83 -0.47
C LEU A 161 3.45 -2.98 -1.52
N GLU A 162 4.75 -3.19 -1.73
CA GLU A 162 5.58 -2.26 -2.48
C GLU A 162 6.24 -2.95 -3.66
N ASP A 163 6.26 -2.25 -4.80
CA ASP A 163 7.05 -2.67 -5.93
C ASP A 163 8.51 -2.85 -5.54
N GLU A 164 9.07 -3.99 -5.95
CA GLU A 164 10.50 -4.26 -5.95
C GLU A 164 10.80 -5.14 -7.16
N HIS A 165 11.41 -4.53 -8.19
CA HIS A 165 11.68 -5.18 -9.46
C HIS A 165 13.15 -5.54 -9.62
N ASP A 166 13.43 -6.58 -10.41
CA ASP A 166 14.76 -6.84 -10.96
C ASP A 166 14.71 -6.84 -12.50
N GLU A 167 15.85 -7.01 -13.17
CA GLU A 167 15.86 -7.03 -14.65
C GLU A 167 15.04 -8.18 -15.26
N ASN A 168 14.61 -9.14 -14.43
CA ASN A 168 13.84 -10.29 -14.82
C ASN A 168 12.33 -10.16 -14.62
N SER A 169 11.87 -9.16 -13.88
CA SER A 169 10.45 -8.83 -13.69
C SER A 169 9.77 -8.55 -15.04
N GLU A 170 8.59 -9.13 -15.26
CA GLU A 170 7.88 -9.04 -16.56
C GLU A 170 7.49 -7.60 -16.90
N GLU A 171 7.15 -6.79 -15.90
CA GLU A 171 6.82 -5.37 -16.08
C GLU A 171 8.00 -4.58 -16.67
N ILE A 172 9.23 -4.96 -16.32
CA ILE A 172 10.46 -4.35 -16.83
C ILE A 172 10.85 -4.95 -18.19
N LYS A 173 10.82 -6.28 -18.31
CA LYS A 173 11.19 -7.00 -19.55
C LYS A 173 10.29 -6.65 -20.73
N SER A 174 8.99 -6.53 -20.50
CA SER A 174 8.02 -6.21 -21.55
C SER A 174 8.18 -4.79 -22.09
N GLY A 175 8.86 -3.90 -21.35
CA GLY A 175 8.97 -2.48 -21.66
C GLY A 175 7.66 -1.71 -21.49
N ALA A 176 6.64 -2.32 -20.86
CA ALA A 176 5.38 -1.65 -20.55
C ALA A 176 5.59 -0.49 -19.56
N TRP A 177 6.56 -0.65 -18.66
CA TRP A 177 6.97 0.35 -17.68
C TRP A 177 8.48 0.59 -17.74
N PRO A 178 8.97 1.81 -17.45
CA PRO A 178 10.40 2.04 -17.31
C PRO A 178 10.96 1.26 -16.11
N PRO A 179 12.26 0.95 -16.05
CA PRO A 179 12.90 0.46 -14.84
C PRO A 179 12.64 1.41 -13.66
N HIS A 180 12.01 0.90 -12.61
CA HIS A 180 11.57 1.64 -11.43
C HIS A 180 11.53 0.70 -10.23
N ASN A 181 11.65 1.23 -9.02
CA ASN A 181 11.69 0.46 -7.77
C ASN A 181 12.65 -0.73 -7.84
N MET A 182 13.81 -0.52 -8.45
CA MET A 182 14.76 -1.61 -8.66
C MET A 182 15.29 -2.10 -7.31
N LYS A 183 15.33 -3.42 -7.13
CA LYS A 183 15.77 -4.08 -5.91
C LYS A 183 17.14 -3.58 -5.45
N GLY A 184 17.23 -3.27 -4.16
CA GLY A 184 18.45 -2.76 -3.54
C GLY A 184 18.79 -1.31 -3.88
N THR A 185 17.92 -0.59 -4.60
CA THR A 185 18.10 0.85 -4.84
C THR A 185 17.32 1.69 -3.84
N PRO A 186 17.75 2.93 -3.58
CA PRO A 186 16.96 3.88 -2.79
C PRO A 186 15.57 4.17 -3.37
N GLY A 187 15.36 3.96 -4.67
CA GLY A 187 14.08 4.16 -5.36
C GLY A 187 12.97 3.25 -4.82
N ALA A 188 13.31 2.00 -4.51
CA ALA A 188 12.40 0.98 -3.98
C ALA A 188 12.05 1.16 -2.48
N LEU A 189 12.70 2.08 -1.78
CA LEU A 189 12.45 2.27 -0.35
C LEU A 189 11.15 3.07 -0.14
N THR A 190 10.31 2.63 0.81
CA THR A 190 9.20 3.44 1.33
C THR A 190 9.68 4.85 1.65
N VAL A 191 8.92 5.88 1.33
CA VAL A 191 9.36 7.27 1.57
C VAL A 191 9.72 7.53 3.03
N LYS A 192 10.76 8.36 3.24
CA LYS A 192 11.34 8.61 4.56
C LYS A 192 10.30 8.99 5.62
N THR A 193 9.36 9.86 5.28
CA THR A 193 8.29 10.28 6.20
C THR A 193 7.44 9.10 6.71
N ILE A 194 7.13 8.12 5.87
CA ILE A 194 6.38 6.94 6.33
C ILE A 194 7.29 6.01 7.14
N ARG A 195 8.56 5.84 6.75
CA ARG A 195 9.52 5.03 7.53
C ARG A 195 9.75 5.61 8.93
N ASP A 196 9.98 6.91 9.02
CA ASP A 196 10.17 7.57 10.32
C ASP A 196 8.89 7.47 11.17
N ALA A 197 7.69 7.55 10.57
CA ALA A 197 6.43 7.34 11.28
C ALA A 197 6.31 5.92 11.86
N LEU A 198 6.76 4.89 11.13
CA LEU A 198 6.81 3.50 11.61
C LEU A 198 7.78 3.32 12.78
N GLU A 199 8.85 4.13 12.83
CA GLU A 199 9.88 4.10 13.86
C GLU A 199 9.63 5.10 15.01
N GLU A 200 8.49 5.81 15.00
CA GLU A 200 8.16 6.90 15.92
C GLU A 200 9.18 8.06 15.95
N ARG A 201 9.82 8.36 14.80
CA ARG A 201 10.85 9.39 14.67
C ARG A 201 10.35 10.75 14.13
N ILE A 202 9.03 10.97 14.10
CA ILE A 202 8.37 12.21 13.61
C ILE A 202 7.67 12.97 14.74
#